data_AF-A0A1Y2UQK0-F1
#
_entry.id   AF-A0A1Y2UQK0-F1
#
_cell.length_a   1.000
_cell.length_b   1.000
_cell.length_c   1.000
_cell.angle_alpha   90.00
_cell.angle_beta   90.00
_cell.angle_gamma   90.00
#
_symmetry.space_group_name_H-M   'P 1'
#
loop_
_entity.id
_entity.type
_entity.pdbx_description
1 polymer ?
#
loop_
_entity_poly.entity_id
_entity_poly.type
_entity_poly.pdbx_seq_one_letter_code
_entity_poly.pdbx_strand_id
1 'polypeptide(L)'
;MPGKEVEDDVNIPFEERHQLLCNLGHTLPGQPLISLSDETILSEFLIRELSTVRLQRIYGMLFLVSNRRNISPLHHQLVKGRQIFITERPDLHLVWYYGRLFIKPIPKYLLNYTFWDTYLRPFKEDASGPNLYLEARGFLRTYASLIVHESDFTLARKQGLITRDISWEAWCHFIHGFGPIPDTRV
;
A
#
# COMPACT_ATOMS: atom_id res chain seq x y z
N MET A 1 24.38 -12.84 -26.34
CA MET A 1 24.16 -13.46 -25.02
C MET A 1 22.82 -12.96 -24.52
N PRO A 2 21.76 -13.78 -24.50
CA PRO A 2 20.47 -13.33 -24.00
C PRO A 2 20.61 -13.07 -22.50
N GLY A 3 20.23 -11.85 -22.09
CA GLY A 3 20.28 -11.43 -20.69
C GLY A 3 19.43 -12.37 -19.85
N LYS A 4 19.98 -12.80 -18.71
CA LYS A 4 19.17 -13.35 -17.63
C LYS A 4 18.13 -12.29 -17.29
N GLU A 5 16.88 -12.53 -17.67
CA GLU A 5 15.75 -11.98 -16.93
C GLU A 5 15.98 -12.40 -15.49
N VAL A 6 16.35 -11.43 -14.65
CA VAL A 6 16.30 -11.62 -13.21
C VAL A 6 14.82 -11.64 -12.92
N GLU A 7 14.25 -12.84 -12.95
CA GLU A 7 13.02 -13.15 -12.25
C GLU A 7 13.27 -12.69 -10.81
N ASP A 8 12.84 -11.48 -10.48
CA ASP A 8 12.72 -11.04 -9.10
C ASP A 8 11.86 -12.13 -8.47
N ASP A 9 12.47 -13.00 -7.68
CA ASP A 9 11.75 -13.96 -6.87
C ASP A 9 11.00 -13.11 -5.82
N VAL A 10 9.83 -12.60 -6.23
CA VAL A 10 9.06 -11.61 -5.46
C VAL A 10 8.43 -12.34 -4.29
N ASN A 11 9.26 -12.57 -3.29
CA ASN A 11 8.88 -12.96 -1.95
C ASN A 11 8.17 -11.77 -1.26
N ILE A 12 7.46 -12.07 -0.18
CA ILE A 12 6.78 -11.05 0.63
C ILE A 12 7.81 -9.98 1.01
N PRO A 13 7.53 -8.67 0.82
CA PRO A 13 8.58 -7.65 0.89
C PRO A 13 9.20 -7.45 2.28
N PHE A 14 8.62 -8.04 3.32
CA PHE A 14 9.05 -7.94 4.70
C PHE A 14 9.01 -9.32 5.36
N GLU A 15 9.81 -9.52 6.39
CA GLU A 15 9.84 -10.77 7.15
C GLU A 15 8.72 -10.82 8.19
N GLU A 16 8.27 -12.02 8.57
CA GLU A 16 7.16 -12.21 9.53
C GLU A 16 7.41 -11.49 10.86
N ARG A 17 8.65 -11.48 11.36
CA ARG A 17 9.03 -10.75 12.59
C ARG A 17 8.89 -9.22 12.48
N HIS A 18 8.79 -8.68 11.28
CA HIS A 18 8.60 -7.25 11.03
C HIS A 18 7.13 -6.90 10.74
N GLN A 19 6.18 -7.84 10.89
CA GLN A 19 4.76 -7.53 10.74
C GLN A 19 4.27 -6.58 11.84
N LEU A 20 3.37 -5.65 11.49
CA LEU A 20 2.84 -4.66 12.44
C LEU A 20 1.48 -5.07 13.01
N LEU A 21 0.86 -6.11 12.46
CA LEU A 21 -0.35 -6.71 13.01
C LEU A 21 -0.10 -8.18 13.32
N CYS A 22 -0.12 -8.51 14.62
CA CYS A 22 -0.04 -9.88 15.10
C CYS A 22 -1.42 -10.54 15.04
N ASN A 23 -1.45 -11.76 14.50
CA ASN A 23 -2.61 -12.66 14.42
C ASN A 23 -3.73 -12.24 13.46
N LEU A 24 -4.06 -13.16 12.55
CA LEU A 24 -5.34 -13.16 11.86
C LEU A 24 -6.34 -13.90 12.74
N GLY A 25 -7.47 -13.26 13.04
CA GLY A 25 -8.60 -13.92 13.71
C GLY A 25 -9.42 -14.74 12.72
N HIS A 26 -10.72 -14.90 12.98
CA HIS A 26 -11.64 -15.53 12.01
C HIS A 26 -12.17 -14.55 10.95
N THR A 27 -12.02 -13.25 11.19
CA THR A 27 -12.50 -12.18 10.31
C THR A 27 -11.36 -11.28 9.88
N LEU A 28 -11.51 -10.62 8.73
CA LEU A 28 -10.52 -9.73 8.17
C LEU A 28 -10.26 -8.54 9.12
N PRO A 29 -9.01 -8.25 9.52
CA PRO A 29 -8.69 -7.15 10.43
C PRO A 29 -9.24 -5.79 9.97
N GLY A 30 -10.02 -5.15 10.83
CA GLY A 30 -10.71 -3.89 10.53
C GLY A 30 -12.03 -4.04 9.76
N GLN A 31 -12.41 -5.26 9.38
CA GLN A 31 -13.60 -5.58 8.60
C GLN A 31 -14.32 -6.78 9.24
N PRO A 32 -15.01 -6.58 10.39
CA PRO A 32 -15.57 -7.67 11.19
C PRO A 32 -16.68 -8.46 10.49
N LEU A 33 -17.22 -7.94 9.38
CA LEU A 33 -18.26 -8.60 8.59
C LEU A 33 -17.70 -9.49 7.47
N ILE A 34 -16.38 -9.49 7.26
CA ILE A 34 -15.72 -10.26 6.20
C ILE A 34 -15.02 -11.45 6.86
N SER A 35 -15.56 -12.65 6.65
CA SER A 35 -14.96 -13.90 7.12
C SER A 35 -13.73 -14.25 6.29
N LEU A 36 -12.66 -14.73 6.94
CA LEU A 36 -11.48 -15.25 6.25
C LEU A 36 -11.68 -16.65 5.68
N SER A 37 -12.75 -17.35 6.08
CA SER A 37 -13.10 -18.68 5.59
C SER A 37 -14.00 -18.65 4.36
N ASP A 38 -14.62 -17.51 4.05
CA ASP A 38 -15.44 -17.34 2.85
C ASP A 38 -14.60 -16.73 1.73
N GLU A 39 -13.97 -17.59 0.93
CA GLU A 39 -13.02 -17.18 -0.11
C GLU A 39 -13.67 -16.32 -1.19
N THR A 40 -14.94 -16.55 -1.51
CA THR A 40 -15.65 -15.80 -2.56
C THR A 40 -15.93 -14.38 -2.10
N ILE A 41 -16.56 -14.21 -0.92
CA ILE A 41 -16.84 -12.88 -0.36
C ILE A 41 -15.54 -12.12 -0.10
N LEU A 42 -14.51 -12.80 0.41
CA LEU A 42 -13.21 -12.20 0.66
C LEU A 42 -12.56 -11.72 -0.64
N SER A 43 -12.56 -12.54 -1.69
CA SER A 43 -11.95 -12.18 -2.98
C SER A 43 -12.64 -10.99 -3.62
N GLU A 44 -13.99 -10.97 -3.66
CA GLU A 44 -14.76 -9.83 -4.17
C GLU A 44 -14.48 -8.54 -3.38
N PHE A 45 -14.39 -8.65 -2.05
CA PHE A 45 -14.04 -7.55 -1.18
C PHE A 45 -12.65 -7.00 -1.49
N LEU A 46 -11.63 -7.87 -1.61
CA LEU A 46 -10.25 -7.46 -1.86
C LEU A 46 -10.10 -6.81 -3.24
N ILE A 47 -10.76 -7.35 -4.27
CA ILE A 47 -10.79 -6.74 -5.60
C ILE A 47 -11.35 -5.32 -5.51
N ARG A 48 -12.46 -5.14 -4.79
CA ARG A 48 -13.08 -3.81 -4.63
C ARG A 48 -12.20 -2.82 -3.84
N GLU A 49 -11.56 -3.28 -2.77
CA GLU A 49 -10.79 -2.42 -1.86
C GLU A 49 -9.40 -2.06 -2.37
N LEU A 50 -8.74 -2.96 -3.09
CA LEU A 50 -7.36 -2.81 -3.51
C LEU A 50 -7.22 -2.48 -5.00
N SER A 51 -8.11 -2.99 -5.86
CA SER A 51 -7.90 -2.87 -7.29
C SER A 51 -8.16 -1.46 -7.82
N THR A 52 -7.20 -0.98 -8.61
CA THR A 52 -7.19 0.27 -9.34
C THR A 52 -7.45 0.07 -10.84
N VAL A 53 -7.86 -1.12 -11.28
CA VAL A 53 -8.21 -1.40 -12.70
C VAL A 53 -9.24 -0.39 -13.24
N ARG A 54 -10.17 0.08 -12.40
CA ARG A 54 -11.10 1.17 -12.77
C ARG A 54 -10.38 2.47 -13.11
N LEU A 55 -9.31 2.79 -12.38
CA LEU A 55 -8.44 3.94 -12.64
C LEU A 55 -7.59 3.70 -13.89
N GLN A 56 -7.10 2.47 -14.15
CA GLN A 56 -6.30 2.09 -15.34
C GLN A 56 -6.92 2.52 -16.66
N ARG A 57 -8.25 2.52 -16.78
CA ARG A 57 -8.95 3.02 -17.98
C ARG A 57 -8.74 4.52 -18.24
N ILE A 58 -8.34 5.29 -17.23
CA ILE A 58 -8.08 6.74 -17.27
C ILE A 58 -6.56 7.04 -17.18
N TYR A 59 -5.70 6.01 -17.05
CA TYR A 59 -4.23 6.18 -16.90
C TYR A 59 -3.57 6.95 -18.05
N GLY A 60 -4.15 6.88 -19.26
CA GLY A 60 -3.71 7.67 -20.40
C GLY A 60 -3.77 9.20 -20.17
N MET A 61 -4.55 9.67 -19.21
CA MET A 61 -4.60 11.10 -18.83
C MET A 61 -3.79 11.40 -17.55
N LEU A 62 -3.62 10.41 -16.65
CA LEU A 62 -2.95 10.60 -15.35
C LEU A 62 -1.44 10.82 -15.45
N PHE A 63 -0.78 10.32 -16.51
CA PHE A 63 0.65 10.58 -16.74
C PHE A 63 0.93 12.07 -17.06
N LEU A 64 -0.07 12.80 -17.56
CA LEU A 64 0.05 14.24 -17.87
C LEU A 64 0.00 15.12 -16.61
N VAL A 65 -0.54 14.61 -15.50
CA VAL A 65 -0.80 15.37 -14.26
C VAL A 65 0.03 14.94 -13.06
N SER A 66 0.81 13.86 -13.14
CA SER A 66 1.68 13.44 -12.04
C SER A 66 2.96 12.73 -12.51
N ASN A 67 4.11 13.19 -12.01
CA ASN A 67 5.35 12.42 -12.09
C ASN A 67 5.32 11.34 -11.00
N ARG A 68 5.15 10.07 -11.40
CA ARG A 68 5.08 8.92 -10.48
C ARG A 68 6.32 8.76 -9.59
N ARG A 69 7.42 9.46 -9.91
CA ARG A 69 8.69 9.42 -9.17
C ARG A 69 8.82 10.45 -8.06
N ASN A 70 7.80 11.28 -7.79
CA ASN A 70 7.93 12.38 -6.82
C ASN A 70 6.74 12.51 -5.86
N ILE A 71 6.42 11.44 -5.14
CA ILE A 71 5.51 11.53 -3.98
C ILE A 71 6.28 12.24 -2.88
N SER A 72 5.85 13.45 -2.53
CA SER A 72 6.48 14.20 -1.44
C SER A 72 6.05 13.65 -0.06
N PRO A 73 6.95 13.64 0.92
CA PRO A 73 6.62 13.26 2.30
C PRO A 73 5.51 14.13 2.89
N LEU A 74 4.78 13.62 3.89
CA LEU A 74 3.59 14.27 4.46
C LEU A 74 3.85 15.68 4.96
N HIS A 75 4.95 15.93 5.68
CA HIS A 75 5.31 17.26 6.15
C HIS A 75 5.50 18.24 4.98
N HIS A 76 6.08 17.77 3.86
CA HIS A 76 6.27 18.59 2.67
C HIS A 76 4.96 18.82 1.91
N GLN A 77 3.99 17.90 1.98
CA GLN A 77 2.63 18.16 1.49
C GLN A 77 2.01 19.36 2.21
N LEU A 78 2.21 19.49 3.54
CA LEU A 78 1.73 20.64 4.31
C LEU A 78 2.42 21.95 3.90
N VAL A 79 3.74 21.92 3.67
CA VAL A 79 4.51 23.08 3.15
C VAL A 79 3.98 23.53 1.78
N LYS A 80 3.53 22.59 0.95
CA LYS A 80 2.86 22.87 -0.34
C LYS A 80 1.44 23.41 -0.19
N GLY A 81 0.97 23.67 1.03
CA GLY A 81 -0.39 24.14 1.31
C GLY A 81 -1.46 23.07 1.11
N ARG A 82 -1.11 21.77 1.13
CA ARG A 82 -2.07 20.69 1.00
C ARG A 82 -2.57 20.25 2.38
N GLN A 83 -3.89 20.20 2.52
CA GLN A 83 -4.59 19.54 3.60
C GLN A 83 -4.85 18.07 3.23
N ILE A 84 -4.62 17.17 4.17
CA ILE A 84 -4.82 15.73 3.99
C ILE A 84 -6.29 15.38 4.27
N PHE A 85 -6.91 14.64 3.36
CA PHE A 85 -8.27 14.11 3.48
C PHE A 85 -8.25 12.58 3.36
N ILE A 86 -8.94 11.90 4.27
CA ILE A 86 -9.10 10.43 4.21
C ILE A 86 -10.06 10.07 3.06
N THR A 87 -9.75 9.00 2.33
CA THR A 87 -10.63 8.38 1.35
C THR A 87 -10.56 6.86 1.49
N GLU A 88 -11.67 6.13 1.44
CA GLU A 88 -11.60 4.66 1.34
C GLU A 88 -11.48 4.16 -0.10
N ARG A 89 -11.56 5.06 -1.07
CA ARG A 89 -11.48 4.72 -2.50
C ARG A 89 -10.03 4.56 -2.95
N PRO A 90 -9.61 3.40 -3.49
CA PRO A 90 -8.24 3.18 -3.94
C PRO A 90 -7.88 4.07 -5.14
N ASP A 91 -8.85 4.39 -6.00
CA ASP A 91 -8.66 5.24 -7.19
C ASP A 91 -8.41 6.72 -6.86
N LEU A 92 -8.69 7.15 -5.62
CA LEU A 92 -8.43 8.53 -5.15
C LEU A 92 -7.16 8.66 -4.31
N HIS A 93 -6.46 7.56 -4.00
CA HIS A 93 -5.24 7.62 -3.22
C HIS A 93 -4.17 8.45 -3.97
N LEU A 94 -3.63 9.48 -3.32
CA LEU A 94 -2.71 10.50 -3.84
C LEU A 94 -3.27 11.45 -4.91
N VAL A 95 -4.56 11.37 -5.23
CA VAL A 95 -5.21 12.40 -6.04
C VAL A 95 -5.25 13.69 -5.24
N TRP A 96 -4.91 14.81 -5.87
CA TRP A 96 -4.97 16.12 -5.26
C TRP A 96 -5.72 17.10 -6.15
N TYR A 97 -6.42 18.03 -5.52
CA TYR A 97 -7.17 19.09 -6.19
C TYR A 97 -7.10 20.36 -5.35
N TYR A 98 -6.55 21.42 -5.92
CA TYR A 98 -6.15 22.63 -5.20
C TYR A 98 -5.26 22.29 -3.97
N GLY A 99 -5.65 22.75 -2.78
CA GLY A 99 -4.98 22.45 -1.52
C GLY A 99 -5.47 21.17 -0.84
N ARG A 100 -6.10 20.22 -1.54
CA ARG A 100 -6.61 18.97 -0.93
C ARG A 100 -5.84 17.77 -1.49
N LEU A 101 -5.33 16.92 -0.61
CA LEU A 101 -4.68 15.65 -0.96
C LEU A 101 -5.47 14.50 -0.34
N PHE A 102 -5.98 13.60 -1.17
CA PHE A 102 -6.72 12.44 -0.72
C PHE A 102 -5.76 11.27 -0.46
N ILE A 103 -5.83 10.66 0.72
CA ILE A 103 -5.00 9.52 1.10
C ILE A 103 -5.89 8.45 1.70
N LYS A 104 -5.85 7.24 1.11
CA LYS A 104 -6.45 6.04 1.70
C LYS A 104 -5.61 5.52 2.86
N PRO A 105 -6.17 5.34 4.07
CA PRO A 105 -5.49 4.71 5.21
C PRO A 105 -5.01 3.30 4.87
N ILE A 106 -3.95 2.82 5.53
CA ILE A 106 -3.49 1.45 5.32
C ILE A 106 -4.51 0.46 5.88
N PRO A 107 -5.08 -0.43 5.05
CA PRO A 107 -5.91 -1.51 5.56
C PRO A 107 -5.10 -2.41 6.49
N LYS A 108 -5.62 -2.68 7.69
CA LYS A 108 -4.87 -3.37 8.76
C LYS A 108 -4.35 -4.75 8.34
N TYR A 109 -5.10 -5.46 7.51
CA TYR A 109 -4.69 -6.77 7.00
C TYR A 109 -3.43 -6.73 6.13
N LEU A 110 -3.10 -5.61 5.50
CA LEU A 110 -1.82 -5.46 4.77
C LEU A 110 -0.59 -5.39 5.68
N LEU A 111 -0.79 -5.26 6.99
CA LEU A 111 0.27 -5.20 8.00
C LEU A 111 0.62 -6.58 8.59
N ASN A 112 -0.01 -7.66 8.11
CA ASN A 112 0.17 -9.03 8.60
C ASN A 112 0.83 -9.92 7.53
N TYR A 113 1.88 -10.66 7.89
CA TYR A 113 2.64 -11.47 6.93
C TYR A 113 1.82 -12.61 6.34
N THR A 114 1.15 -13.39 7.20
CA THR A 114 0.28 -14.51 6.78
C THR A 114 -0.78 -14.06 5.80
N PHE A 115 -1.29 -12.83 5.93
CA PHE A 115 -2.27 -12.30 5.00
C PHE A 115 -1.72 -12.19 3.57
N TRP A 116 -0.48 -11.71 3.42
CA TRP A 116 0.19 -11.64 2.12
C TRP A 116 0.40 -13.03 1.53
N ASP A 117 0.85 -13.97 2.36
CA ASP A 117 1.17 -15.32 1.94
C ASP A 117 -0.06 -16.11 1.51
N THR A 118 -1.12 -16.07 2.31
CA THR A 118 -2.30 -16.91 2.12
C THR A 118 -3.34 -16.29 1.19
N TYR A 119 -3.57 -14.97 1.27
CA TYR A 119 -4.72 -14.33 0.59
C TYR A 119 -4.33 -13.42 -0.57
N LEU A 120 -3.10 -12.87 -0.61
CA LEU A 120 -2.66 -12.04 -1.75
C LEU A 120 -1.83 -12.81 -2.77
N ARG A 121 -1.02 -13.79 -2.33
CA ARG A 121 -0.18 -14.60 -3.23
C ARG A 121 -0.98 -15.26 -4.38
N PRO A 122 -2.20 -15.82 -4.17
CA PRO A 122 -2.96 -16.42 -5.27
C PRO A 122 -3.28 -15.43 -6.41
N PHE A 123 -3.54 -14.15 -6.10
CA PHE A 123 -3.77 -13.11 -7.11
C PHE A 123 -2.51 -12.75 -7.93
N LYS A 124 -1.32 -13.14 -7.46
CA LYS A 124 -0.07 -12.99 -8.23
C LYS A 124 0.07 -14.10 -9.27
N GLU A 125 -0.38 -15.30 -8.91
CA GLU A 125 -0.23 -16.53 -9.71
C GLU A 125 -1.33 -16.65 -10.78
N ASP A 126 -2.52 -16.10 -10.52
CA ASP A 126 -3.61 -16.02 -11.48
C ASP A 126 -3.43 -14.86 -12.47
N ALA A 127 -3.08 -15.18 -13.71
CA ALA A 127 -2.93 -14.21 -14.79
C ALA A 127 -4.27 -13.70 -15.39
N SER A 128 -5.41 -14.29 -15.02
CA SER A 128 -6.72 -13.97 -15.58
C SER A 128 -7.43 -12.78 -14.89
N GLY A 129 -6.95 -12.37 -13.72
CA GLY A 129 -7.54 -11.32 -12.88
C GLY A 129 -6.61 -10.15 -12.55
N PRO A 130 -7.06 -9.19 -11.72
CA PRO A 130 -6.21 -8.12 -11.21
C PRO A 130 -5.12 -8.67 -10.29
N ASN A 131 -3.87 -8.24 -10.49
CA ASN A 131 -2.75 -8.66 -9.66
C ASN A 131 -2.73 -7.89 -8.33
N LEU A 132 -3.62 -8.27 -7.41
CA LEU A 132 -3.79 -7.57 -6.13
C LEU A 132 -2.53 -7.58 -5.26
N TYR A 133 -1.67 -8.59 -5.41
CA TYR A 133 -0.37 -8.64 -4.75
C TYR A 133 0.50 -7.43 -5.16
N LEU A 134 0.65 -7.20 -6.46
CA LEU A 134 1.41 -6.06 -6.98
C LEU A 134 0.73 -4.73 -6.68
N GLU A 135 -0.60 -4.67 -6.73
CA GLU A 135 -1.35 -3.45 -6.39
C GLU A 135 -1.18 -3.08 -4.91
N ALA A 136 -1.30 -4.03 -3.98
CA ALA A 136 -1.05 -3.82 -2.56
C ALA A 136 0.41 -3.41 -2.30
N ARG A 137 1.38 -4.01 -3.01
CA ARG A 137 2.80 -3.65 -2.90
C ARG A 137 3.05 -2.22 -3.39
N GLY A 138 2.46 -1.86 -4.53
CA GLY A 138 2.52 -0.51 -5.08
C GLY A 138 1.88 0.52 -4.13
N PHE A 139 0.78 0.16 -3.49
CA PHE A 139 0.12 0.98 -2.47
C PHE A 139 1.02 1.19 -1.24
N LEU A 140 1.63 0.16 -0.67
CA LEU A 140 2.55 0.35 0.47
C LEU A 140 3.83 1.09 0.09
N ARG A 141 4.29 0.98 -1.16
CA ARG A 141 5.40 1.78 -1.68
C ARG A 141 5.11 3.29 -1.65
N THR A 142 3.85 3.71 -1.83
CA THR A 142 3.52 5.13 -1.67
C THR A 142 3.72 5.60 -0.23
N TYR A 143 3.38 4.76 0.74
CA TYR A 143 3.57 5.03 2.16
C TYR A 143 5.05 5.12 2.55
N ALA A 144 5.92 4.32 1.92
CA ALA A 144 7.37 4.47 2.05
C ALA A 144 7.87 5.86 1.60
N SER A 145 7.20 6.50 0.63
CA SER A 145 7.52 7.86 0.18
C SER A 145 6.80 8.96 0.97
N LEU A 146 5.61 8.68 1.53
CA LEU A 146 4.86 9.61 2.35
C LEU A 146 5.46 9.75 3.76
N ILE A 147 5.96 8.66 4.32
CA ILE A 147 6.43 8.57 5.70
C ILE A 147 7.94 8.31 5.72
N VAL A 148 8.72 9.38 5.59
CA VAL A 148 10.19 9.31 5.48
C VAL A 148 10.87 9.66 6.81
N HIS A 149 10.28 10.58 7.58
CA HIS A 149 10.79 10.98 8.89
C HIS A 149 9.79 10.65 10.01
N GLU A 150 10.26 10.63 11.25
CA GLU A 150 9.40 10.42 12.43
C GLU A 150 8.32 11.51 12.57
N SER A 151 8.57 12.72 12.08
CA SER A 151 7.57 13.79 11.98
C SER A 151 6.43 13.42 11.01
N ASP A 152 6.74 12.81 9.87
CA ASP A 152 5.74 12.28 8.95
C ASP A 152 4.94 11.14 9.59
N PHE A 153 5.62 10.26 10.33
CA PHE A 153 4.98 9.16 11.05
C PHE A 153 3.99 9.68 12.08
N THR A 154 4.38 10.70 12.84
CA THR A 154 3.52 11.38 13.81
C THR A 154 2.32 12.03 13.11
N LEU A 155 2.53 12.67 11.96
CA LEU A 155 1.43 13.22 11.14
C LEU A 155 0.49 12.13 10.64
N ALA A 156 1.01 11.02 10.11
CA ALA A 156 0.22 9.90 9.61
C ALA A 156 -0.66 9.31 10.72
N ARG A 157 -0.10 9.11 11.91
CA ARG A 157 -0.83 8.64 13.09
C ARG A 157 -1.91 9.62 13.54
N LYS A 158 -1.60 10.92 13.58
CA LYS A 158 -2.55 11.98 13.93
C LYS A 158 -3.74 12.03 12.96
N GLN A 159 -3.47 11.80 11.68
CA GLN A 159 -4.48 11.76 10.61
C GLN A 159 -5.17 10.40 10.47
N GLY A 160 -4.82 9.39 11.27
CA GLY A 160 -5.44 8.06 11.20
C GLY A 160 -5.11 7.28 9.92
N LEU A 161 -4.01 7.62 9.23
CA LEU A 161 -3.56 6.91 8.03
C LEU A 161 -2.91 5.56 8.36
N ILE A 162 -2.40 5.41 9.58
CA ILE A 162 -1.79 4.20 10.13
C ILE A 162 -2.37 3.92 11.52
N THR A 163 -2.30 2.65 11.95
CA THR A 163 -2.74 2.24 13.29
C THR A 163 -1.93 2.95 14.38
N ARG A 164 -2.58 3.29 15.50
CA ARG A 164 -1.97 4.08 16.58
C ARG A 164 -0.92 3.33 17.40
N ASP A 165 -1.03 2.01 17.45
CA ASP A 165 -0.26 1.12 18.33
C ASP A 165 1.07 0.65 17.70
N ILE A 166 1.60 1.44 16.76
CA ILE A 166 2.83 1.14 16.02
C ILE A 166 3.92 2.12 16.50
N SER A 167 5.14 1.62 16.75
CA SER A 167 6.32 2.46 17.02
C SER A 167 6.99 2.88 15.72
N TRP A 168 7.79 3.95 15.77
CA TRP A 168 8.55 4.41 14.61
C TRP A 168 9.54 3.35 14.11
N GLU A 169 10.24 2.68 15.03
CA GLU A 169 11.21 1.62 14.73
C GLU A 169 10.53 0.44 14.04
N ALA A 170 9.40 -0.02 14.56
CA ALA A 170 8.63 -1.10 13.96
C ALA A 170 8.19 -0.72 12.54
N TRP A 171 7.67 0.50 12.36
CA TRP A 171 7.32 1.03 11.05
C TRP A 171 8.51 1.02 10.09
N CYS A 172 9.69 1.48 10.51
CA CYS A 172 10.90 1.45 9.67
C CYS A 172 11.26 0.04 9.21
N HIS A 173 11.24 -0.95 10.11
CA HIS A 173 11.53 -2.34 9.76
C HIS A 173 10.51 -2.93 8.77
N PHE A 174 9.23 -2.63 8.96
CA PHE A 174 8.17 -3.07 8.06
C PHE A 174 8.27 -2.41 6.68
N ILE A 175 8.34 -1.07 6.62
CA ILE A 175 8.21 -0.32 5.37
C ILE A 175 9.45 -0.39 4.49
N HIS A 176 10.62 -0.72 5.07
CA HIS A 176 11.89 -0.86 4.34
C HIS A 176 11.77 -1.78 3.12
N GLY A 177 11.02 -2.87 3.26
CA GLY A 177 10.75 -3.83 2.19
C GLY A 177 10.03 -3.27 0.96
N PHE A 178 9.31 -2.16 1.13
CA PHE A 178 8.49 -1.53 0.09
C PHE A 178 9.14 -0.29 -0.53
N GLY A 179 10.28 0.16 0.03
CA GLY A 179 11.03 1.28 -0.50
C GLY A 179 11.61 1.03 -1.90
N PRO A 180 12.08 2.07 -2.60
CA PRO A 180 12.88 1.84 -3.80
C PRO A 180 14.13 1.04 -3.44
N ILE A 181 14.38 -0.04 -4.19
CA ILE A 181 15.68 -0.69 -4.23
C ILE A 181 16.69 0.41 -4.59
N PRO A 182 17.79 0.60 -3.83
CA PRO A 182 18.76 1.63 -4.17
C PRO A 182 19.28 1.42 -5.60
N ASP A 183 19.29 2.49 -6.39
CA ASP A 183 19.89 2.56 -7.72
C ASP A 183 21.42 2.38 -7.60
N THR A 184 21.90 1.18 -7.33
CA THR A 184 23.33 0.83 -7.44
C THR A 184 23.64 0.11 -8.76
N ARG A 185 22.83 0.30 -9.81
CA ARG A 185 23.12 -0.19 -11.16
C ARG A 185 22.66 0.80 -12.23
N VAL A 186 23.48 1.82 -12.44
CA VAL A 186 23.63 2.51 -13.74
C VAL A 186 24.86 1.93 -14.42
#